data_AF-A0A2M8CF55-F1
#
_entry.id   AF-A0A2M8CF55-F1
#
_cell.length_a   1.000
_cell.length_b   1.000
_cell.length_c   1.000
_cell.angle_alpha   90.00
_cell.angle_beta   90.00
_cell.angle_gamma   90.00
#
_symmetry.space_group_name_H-M   'P 1'
#
loop_
_entity.id
_entity.type
_entity.pdbx_description
1 polymer ?
#
loop_
_entity_poly.entity_id
_entity_poly.type
_entity_poly.pdbx_seq_one_letter_code
_entity_poly.pdbx_strand_id
1 'polypeptide(L)'
;AFSLIISGDIDNAVAPVADFFASNLTPAINKTVDFSDASANFPNSWNWTFNPSTVTYKNGTSHTSQFPQVEFDAASTYEVTLVATNSNGSNTITKTSYITATSSPTGYAEAYSTGTYGYISRVQMGTIDKSSTYTNIGGPDPDDQYYEDWTANSTDVMPGQSYTITVTTPHIDSGHDLGIWVDANRDGDFDDSGEQVLCDIDGGGIGDFNISIPTDADLGSTRMRLRMKYWDATCTSTGSTPNGEVEDYTLNILPASTTWNGTNTNWDDASNWPDGVIPNLSYEVTIPTTPSGGNFPEIQVGTNAKCYSITLQDGATITINGTLEVDK
;
A
#
# COMPACT_ATOMS: atom_id res chain seq x y z
N ALA A 1 -57.73 -22.30 -5.05
CA ALA A 1 -56.60 -21.72 -4.29
C ALA A 1 -55.81 -22.88 -3.72
N PHE A 2 -54.62 -23.15 -4.24
CA PHE A 2 -53.70 -24.11 -3.61
C PHE A 2 -52.81 -23.30 -2.67
N SER A 3 -52.90 -23.57 -1.37
CA SER A 3 -51.96 -23.06 -0.38
C SER A 3 -50.91 -24.14 -0.17
N LEU A 4 -49.67 -23.85 -0.56
CA LEU A 4 -48.51 -24.65 -0.17
C LEU A 4 -48.09 -24.18 1.22
N ILE A 5 -48.35 -24.98 2.24
CA ILE A 5 -47.71 -24.82 3.56
C ILE A 5 -46.53 -25.77 3.56
N ILE A 6 -45.32 -25.22 3.43
CA ILE A 6 -44.10 -25.95 3.76
C ILE A 6 -43.99 -25.89 5.29
N SER A 7 -44.56 -26.89 5.96
CA SER A 7 -44.28 -27.19 7.37
C SER A 7 -43.11 -28.16 7.39
N GLY A 8 -41.90 -27.62 7.31
CA GLY A 8 -40.66 -28.37 7.40
C GLY A 8 -39.55 -27.40 7.77
N ASP A 9 -39.10 -27.49 9.01
CA ASP A 9 -37.88 -26.89 9.49
C ASP A 9 -36.71 -27.49 8.69
N ILE A 10 -36.13 -26.71 7.77
CA ILE A 10 -34.88 -27.04 7.08
C ILE A 10 -33.72 -26.16 7.57
N ASP A 11 -33.91 -25.43 8.68
CA ASP A 11 -32.81 -24.69 9.29
C ASP A 11 -32.18 -25.60 10.34
N ASN A 12 -31.02 -26.16 10.01
CA ASN A 12 -30.17 -26.70 11.07
C ASN A 12 -29.78 -25.48 11.92
N ALA A 13 -30.50 -25.28 13.03
CA ALA A 13 -30.45 -24.11 13.90
C ALA A 13 -29.09 -24.05 14.62
N VAL A 14 -28.05 -23.64 13.90
CA VAL A 14 -26.66 -23.63 14.34
C VAL A 14 -26.25 -22.18 14.63
N ALA A 15 -25.37 -22.01 15.63
CA ALA A 15 -24.73 -20.73 15.88
C ALA A 15 -23.90 -20.27 14.66
N PRO A 16 -23.58 -18.97 14.53
CA PRO A 16 -22.73 -18.47 13.45
C PRO A 16 -21.38 -19.19 13.39
N VAL A 17 -20.75 -19.17 12.22
CA VAL A 17 -19.30 -19.41 12.09
C VAL A 17 -18.72 -18.07 11.67
N ALA A 18 -18.05 -17.39 12.60
CA ALA A 18 -17.63 -16.02 12.40
C ALA A 18 -16.43 -15.93 11.45
N ASP A 19 -16.51 -15.06 10.46
CA ASP A 19 -15.39 -14.70 9.59
C ASP A 19 -15.60 -13.27 9.06
N PHE A 20 -14.52 -12.65 8.60
CA PHE A 20 -14.56 -11.31 8.01
C PHE A 20 -13.36 -11.03 7.12
N PHE A 21 -13.49 -9.98 6.30
CA PHE A 21 -12.36 -9.39 5.59
C PHE A 21 -12.37 -7.86 5.70
N ALA A 22 -11.23 -7.25 5.42
CA ALA A 22 -11.05 -5.81 5.33
C ALA A 22 -10.60 -5.40 3.92
N SER A 23 -10.94 -4.19 3.49
CA SER A 23 -10.56 -3.68 2.16
C SER A 23 -9.09 -3.33 2.03
N ASN A 24 -8.42 -2.94 3.13
CA ASN A 24 -7.00 -2.64 3.18
C ASN A 24 -6.40 -3.15 4.50
N LEU A 25 -5.28 -3.85 4.41
CA LEU A 25 -4.59 -4.48 5.54
C LEU A 25 -3.38 -3.67 6.01
N THR A 26 -2.90 -2.74 5.20
CA THR A 26 -1.78 -1.82 5.48
C THR A 26 -2.18 -0.36 5.24
N PRO A 27 -3.29 0.13 5.85
CA PRO A 27 -3.73 1.49 5.63
C PRO A 27 -2.72 2.50 6.19
N ALA A 28 -2.62 3.66 5.54
CA ALA A 28 -2.08 4.82 6.23
C ALA A 28 -2.98 5.19 7.42
N ILE A 29 -2.41 5.76 8.47
CA ILE A 29 -3.22 6.34 9.55
C ILE A 29 -4.23 7.35 9.00
N ASN A 30 -5.41 7.42 9.62
CA ASN A 30 -6.54 8.26 9.21
C ASN A 30 -7.12 7.96 7.81
N LYS A 31 -6.74 6.86 7.15
CA LYS A 31 -7.43 6.36 5.96
C LYS A 31 -8.50 5.36 6.38
N THR A 32 -9.69 5.47 5.78
CA THR A 32 -10.82 4.60 6.09
C THR A 32 -10.58 3.19 5.52
N VAL A 33 -10.76 2.18 6.36
CA VAL A 33 -10.83 0.76 5.99
C VAL A 33 -12.25 0.25 6.13
N ASP A 34 -12.73 -0.44 5.10
CA ASP A 34 -14.04 -1.08 5.10
C ASP A 34 -13.91 -2.52 5.60
N PHE A 35 -14.62 -2.86 6.66
CA PHE A 35 -14.73 -4.24 7.13
C PHE A 35 -16.04 -4.85 6.64
N SER A 36 -15.99 -6.13 6.28
CA SER A 36 -17.16 -6.89 5.83
C SER A 36 -17.27 -8.20 6.59
N ASP A 37 -18.45 -8.43 7.16
CA ASP A 37 -18.84 -9.73 7.69
C ASP A 37 -18.88 -10.80 6.58
N ALA A 38 -18.23 -11.93 6.83
CA ALA A 38 -18.24 -13.12 5.98
C ALA A 38 -18.74 -14.35 6.74
N SER A 39 -19.39 -14.14 7.89
CA SER A 39 -19.83 -15.22 8.76
C SER A 39 -20.94 -16.08 8.16
N ALA A 40 -20.90 -17.39 8.42
CA ALA A 40 -21.95 -18.33 8.02
C ALA A 40 -23.07 -18.46 9.07
N ASN A 41 -24.14 -19.19 8.73
CA ASN A 41 -25.32 -19.48 9.57
C ASN A 41 -26.09 -18.22 10.04
N PHE A 42 -26.25 -17.25 9.12
CA PHE A 42 -27.18 -16.12 9.23
C PHE A 42 -27.10 -15.34 10.57
N PRO A 43 -25.96 -14.71 10.89
CA PRO A 43 -25.90 -13.79 12.02
C PRO A 43 -26.84 -12.60 11.82
N ASN A 44 -27.33 -12.03 12.92
CA ASN A 44 -28.16 -10.83 12.94
C ASN A 44 -27.67 -9.75 13.93
N SER A 45 -26.53 -9.99 14.58
CA SER A 45 -25.85 -9.05 15.46
C SER A 45 -24.34 -9.26 15.42
N TRP A 46 -23.60 -8.17 15.42
CA TRP A 46 -22.13 -8.13 15.36
C TRP A 46 -21.57 -7.33 16.53
N ASN A 47 -20.35 -7.66 16.94
CA ASN A 47 -19.57 -6.85 17.87
C ASN A 47 -18.10 -6.89 17.45
N TRP A 48 -17.57 -5.75 17.02
CA TRP A 48 -16.19 -5.57 16.57
C TRP A 48 -15.33 -4.98 17.68
N THR A 49 -14.15 -5.56 17.93
CA THR A 49 -13.15 -4.98 18.83
C THR A 49 -11.79 -4.94 18.16
N PHE A 50 -11.08 -3.84 18.40
CA PHE A 50 -9.74 -3.57 17.87
C PHE A 50 -8.76 -3.46 19.03
N ASN A 51 -7.60 -4.07 18.90
CA ASN A 51 -6.51 -3.96 19.87
C ASN A 51 -5.19 -3.68 19.12
N PRO A 52 -4.60 -2.48 19.24
CA PRO A 52 -5.00 -1.36 20.10
C PRO A 52 -6.40 -0.78 19.80
N SER A 53 -7.02 -0.12 20.79
CA SER A 53 -8.36 0.47 20.63
C SER A 53 -8.35 1.88 20.04
N THR A 54 -7.22 2.32 19.46
CA THR A 54 -7.01 3.64 18.85
C THR A 54 -7.57 3.68 17.45
N VAL A 55 -8.90 3.59 17.35
CA VAL A 55 -9.64 3.58 16.10
C VAL A 55 -10.87 4.48 16.17
N THR A 56 -11.25 5.04 15.03
CA THR A 56 -12.44 5.88 14.88
C THR A 56 -13.39 5.30 13.84
N TYR A 57 -14.65 5.08 14.21
CA TYR A 57 -15.69 4.67 13.25
C TYR A 57 -16.15 5.85 12.38
N LYS A 58 -16.31 5.60 11.09
CA LYS A 58 -16.68 6.62 10.09
C LYS A 58 -18.08 6.39 9.53
N ASN A 59 -18.61 7.44 8.90
CA ASN A 59 -19.89 7.44 8.18
C ASN A 59 -21.08 6.89 8.98
N GLY A 60 -21.10 7.14 10.29
CA GLY A 60 -22.18 6.71 11.18
C GLY A 60 -22.20 5.20 11.48
N THR A 61 -21.17 4.46 11.08
CA THR A 61 -20.99 3.06 11.48
C THR A 61 -20.54 2.95 12.94
N SER A 62 -20.59 1.75 13.49
CA SER A 62 -20.18 1.47 14.87
C SER A 62 -19.71 0.02 15.03
N HIS A 63 -19.26 -0.35 16.23
CA HIS A 63 -18.87 -1.72 16.57
C HIS A 63 -19.99 -2.76 16.42
N THR A 64 -21.25 -2.37 16.22
CA THR A 64 -22.36 -3.30 15.97
C THR A 64 -22.83 -3.34 14.52
N SER A 65 -22.19 -2.58 13.62
CA SER A 65 -22.49 -2.59 12.19
C SER A 65 -22.01 -3.89 11.55
N GLN A 66 -22.79 -4.44 10.59
CA GLN A 66 -22.34 -5.57 9.78
C GLN A 66 -21.16 -5.20 8.86
N PHE A 67 -21.15 -3.95 8.38
CA PHE A 67 -20.13 -3.37 7.51
C PHE A 67 -19.56 -2.09 8.16
N PRO A 68 -18.72 -2.18 9.20
CA PRO A 68 -18.16 -0.98 9.81
C PRO A 68 -17.06 -0.38 8.94
N GLN A 69 -16.95 0.95 8.99
CA GLN A 69 -15.88 1.71 8.36
C GLN A 69 -15.02 2.32 9.45
N VAL A 70 -13.72 2.06 9.43
CA VAL A 70 -12.82 2.33 10.56
C VAL A 70 -11.56 3.05 10.07
N GLU A 71 -11.19 4.13 10.73
CA GLU A 71 -9.88 4.78 10.62
C GLU A 71 -8.99 4.33 11.79
N PHE A 72 -7.71 4.10 11.51
CA PHE A 72 -6.69 3.80 12.52
C PHE A 72 -5.95 5.09 12.87
N ASP A 73 -6.05 5.50 14.13
CA ASP A 73 -5.61 6.83 14.58
C ASP A 73 -4.11 6.85 14.94
N ALA A 74 -3.49 5.68 15.06
CA ALA A 74 -2.08 5.51 15.39
C ALA A 74 -1.43 4.41 14.55
N ALA A 75 -0.17 4.62 14.17
CA ALA A 75 0.63 3.59 13.51
C ALA A 75 0.89 2.44 14.49
N SER A 76 0.40 1.25 14.16
CA SER A 76 0.52 0.04 14.96
C SER A 76 0.03 -1.15 14.16
N THR A 77 0.40 -2.33 14.62
CA THR A 77 -0.27 -3.58 14.27
C THR A 77 -1.49 -3.78 15.17
N TYR A 78 -2.64 -4.10 14.59
CA TYR A 78 -3.94 -4.25 15.24
C TYR A 78 -4.45 -5.69 15.10
N GLU A 79 -4.80 -6.28 16.23
CA GLU A 79 -5.67 -7.45 16.31
C GLU A 79 -7.13 -7.02 16.12
N VAL A 80 -7.88 -7.78 15.33
CA VAL A 80 -9.29 -7.54 15.08
C VAL A 80 -10.11 -8.76 15.46
N THR A 81 -11.11 -8.55 16.32
CA THR A 81 -12.04 -9.59 16.76
C THR A 81 -13.46 -9.25 16.31
N LEU A 82 -14.16 -10.24 15.78
CA LEU A 82 -15.58 -10.18 15.47
C LEU A 82 -16.33 -11.23 16.29
N VAL A 83 -17.39 -10.82 16.98
CA VAL A 83 -18.41 -11.72 17.54
C VAL A 83 -19.67 -11.62 16.69
N ALA A 84 -20.02 -12.71 16.02
CA ALA A 84 -21.25 -12.83 15.23
C ALA A 84 -22.29 -13.66 16.01
N THR A 85 -23.54 -13.18 16.09
CA THR A 85 -24.60 -13.80 16.92
C THR A 85 -25.89 -13.97 16.13
N ASN A 86 -26.60 -15.08 16.37
CA ASN A 86 -27.99 -15.31 15.97
C ASN A 86 -28.79 -15.85 17.18
N SER A 87 -30.04 -16.27 16.99
CA SER A 87 -30.89 -16.81 18.08
C SER A 87 -30.37 -18.13 18.67
N ASN A 88 -29.50 -18.84 17.96
CA ASN A 88 -28.98 -20.15 18.32
C ASN A 88 -27.64 -20.06 19.05
N GLY A 89 -26.99 -18.89 19.07
CA GLY A 89 -25.77 -18.64 19.81
C GLY A 89 -24.86 -17.63 19.13
N SER A 90 -23.61 -17.60 19.56
CA SER A 90 -22.57 -16.70 19.07
C SER A 90 -21.31 -17.47 18.72
N ASN A 91 -20.53 -16.94 17.79
CA ASN A 91 -19.17 -17.38 17.53
C ASN A 91 -18.23 -16.17 17.45
N THR A 92 -16.97 -16.41 17.78
CA THR A 92 -15.95 -15.38 17.85
C THR A 92 -14.76 -15.80 17.02
N ILE A 93 -14.29 -14.88 16.17
CA ILE A 93 -13.06 -15.01 15.40
C ILE A 93 -12.15 -13.84 15.79
N THR A 94 -10.87 -14.13 16.02
CA THR A 94 -9.83 -13.13 16.26
C THR A 94 -8.74 -13.33 15.25
N LYS A 95 -8.42 -12.28 14.48
CA LYS A 95 -7.28 -12.26 13.58
C LYS A 95 -6.21 -11.41 14.24
N THR A 96 -5.18 -12.07 14.76
CA THR A 96 -3.99 -11.45 15.33
C THR A 96 -3.21 -10.73 14.22
N SER A 97 -2.62 -9.57 14.51
CA SER A 97 -1.83 -8.80 13.55
C SER A 97 -2.52 -8.59 12.19
N TYR A 98 -3.84 -8.37 12.21
CA TYR A 98 -4.63 -8.40 10.98
C TYR A 98 -4.47 -7.13 10.13
N ILE A 99 -4.32 -5.97 10.79
CA ILE A 99 -4.10 -4.68 10.15
C ILE A 99 -2.79 -4.08 10.65
N THR A 100 -1.93 -3.62 9.77
CA THR A 100 -0.71 -2.88 10.10
C THR A 100 -0.87 -1.44 9.61
N ALA A 101 -1.39 -0.56 10.47
CA ALA A 101 -1.54 0.84 10.13
C ALA A 101 -0.17 1.54 10.19
N THR A 102 0.16 2.31 9.16
CA THR A 102 1.48 2.97 9.05
C THR A 102 1.35 4.48 8.98
N SER A 103 2.32 5.20 9.54
CA SER A 103 2.48 6.64 9.30
C SER A 103 3.53 6.86 8.22
N SER A 104 3.36 7.91 7.42
CA SER A 104 4.42 8.37 6.53
C SER A 104 5.67 8.76 7.35
N PRO A 105 6.89 8.49 6.85
CA PRO A 105 8.11 8.95 7.49
C PRO A 105 8.16 10.47 7.60
N THR A 106 9.03 10.97 8.46
CA THR A 106 9.23 12.40 8.72
C THR A 106 10.72 12.67 8.83
N GLY A 107 11.15 13.92 8.63
CA GLY A 107 12.56 14.30 8.77
C GLY A 107 13.28 14.59 7.45
N TYR A 108 12.55 14.54 6.33
CA TYR A 108 13.08 14.89 5.02
C TYR A 108 13.76 16.26 5.03
N ALA A 109 14.97 16.30 4.47
CA ALA A 109 15.71 17.54 4.31
C ALA A 109 14.92 18.55 3.46
N GLU A 110 15.04 19.83 3.83
CA GLU A 110 14.29 20.91 3.18
C GLU A 110 14.71 21.08 1.72
N ALA A 111 13.76 21.46 0.88
CA ALA A 111 13.99 21.77 -0.52
C ALA A 111 13.00 22.85 -0.93
N TYR A 112 13.51 23.94 -1.50
CA TYR A 112 12.68 25.04 -1.95
C TYR A 112 13.36 25.79 -3.09
N SER A 113 12.57 26.57 -3.83
CA SER A 113 13.09 27.59 -4.74
C SER A 113 12.87 28.99 -4.17
N THR A 114 13.46 30.01 -4.79
CA THR A 114 13.33 31.42 -4.39
C THR A 114 12.73 32.31 -5.49
N GLY A 115 12.48 31.75 -6.66
CA GLY A 115 11.96 32.43 -7.84
C GLY A 115 10.84 31.64 -8.50
N THR A 116 9.99 32.37 -9.23
CA THR A 116 8.69 31.91 -9.74
C THR A 116 8.75 31.10 -11.03
N TYR A 117 9.92 31.03 -11.67
CA TYR A 117 10.05 30.44 -13.00
C TYR A 117 10.25 28.93 -12.90
N GLY A 118 9.65 28.16 -13.81
CA GLY A 118 9.81 26.71 -13.85
C GLY A 118 8.99 25.96 -12.78
N TYR A 119 7.82 26.47 -12.41
CA TYR A 119 6.91 25.75 -11.52
C TYR A 119 6.21 24.58 -12.22
N ILE A 120 5.82 23.56 -11.48
CA ILE A 120 5.04 22.39 -11.91
C ILE A 120 3.56 22.80 -11.91
N SER A 121 2.86 22.64 -13.03
CA SER A 121 1.43 22.98 -13.12
C SER A 121 0.48 21.81 -12.96
N ARG A 122 1.00 20.58 -13.12
CA ARG A 122 0.22 19.36 -12.91
C ARG A 122 1.13 18.16 -12.72
N VAL A 123 0.79 17.34 -11.75
CA VAL A 123 1.30 15.98 -11.58
C VAL A 123 0.13 15.01 -11.70
N GLN A 124 0.25 14.03 -12.60
CA GLN A 124 -0.72 12.96 -12.75
C GLN A 124 -0.03 11.59 -12.68
N MET A 125 -0.43 10.77 -11.72
CA MET A 125 0.03 9.39 -11.55
C MET A 125 -1.02 8.58 -10.80
N GLY A 126 -1.56 7.54 -11.43
CA GLY A 126 -2.61 6.72 -10.81
C GLY A 126 -3.83 7.56 -10.40
N THR A 127 -4.11 7.59 -9.10
CA THR A 127 -5.21 8.41 -8.52
C THR A 127 -4.80 9.84 -8.16
N ILE A 128 -3.50 10.16 -8.20
CA ILE A 128 -3.03 11.54 -8.13
C ILE A 128 -3.31 12.20 -9.48
N ASP A 129 -4.12 13.25 -9.46
CA ASP A 129 -4.30 14.17 -10.58
C ASP A 129 -4.42 15.58 -10.00
N LYS A 130 -3.26 16.16 -9.74
CA LYS A 130 -3.15 17.41 -9.00
C LYS A 130 -2.70 18.51 -9.94
N SER A 131 -3.60 19.45 -10.21
CA SER A 131 -3.24 20.73 -10.82
C SER A 131 -2.89 21.74 -9.73
N SER A 132 -1.80 22.46 -9.98
CA SER A 132 -1.31 23.58 -9.20
C SER A 132 -1.36 24.83 -10.06
N THR A 133 -1.79 25.92 -9.46
CA THR A 133 -1.63 27.26 -10.02
C THR A 133 -0.50 27.92 -9.27
N TYR A 134 0.19 28.84 -9.92
CA TYR A 134 1.14 29.72 -9.25
C TYR A 134 0.48 30.40 -8.03
N THR A 135 0.71 29.86 -6.84
CA THR A 135 0.29 30.44 -5.56
C THR A 135 1.29 30.03 -4.48
N ASN A 136 2.29 30.88 -4.31
CA ASN A 136 3.22 30.85 -3.17
C ASN A 136 2.47 30.85 -1.85
N ILE A 137 3.15 30.28 -0.85
CA ILE A 137 2.84 30.16 0.58
C ILE A 137 2.23 28.78 0.88
N GLY A 138 3.08 27.83 1.28
CA GLY A 138 2.60 26.48 1.58
C GLY A 138 3.47 25.55 2.43
N GLY A 139 4.71 25.90 2.79
CA GLY A 139 5.46 25.15 3.80
C GLY A 139 5.09 25.54 5.24
N PRO A 140 5.37 24.69 6.25
CA PRO A 140 5.33 25.10 7.66
C PRO A 140 6.30 26.26 7.97
N ASP A 141 7.32 26.43 7.12
CA ASP A 141 8.34 27.47 7.22
C ASP A 141 7.99 28.70 6.35
N PRO A 142 7.97 29.94 6.90
CA PRO A 142 7.82 31.17 6.12
C PRO A 142 8.91 31.42 5.06
N ASP A 143 10.02 30.68 5.06
CA ASP A 143 11.09 30.76 4.04
C ASP A 143 10.83 29.84 2.81
N ASP A 144 9.85 28.93 2.87
CA ASP A 144 9.44 28.02 1.80
C ASP A 144 8.55 28.71 0.75
N GLN A 145 9.14 29.60 -0.06
CA GLN A 145 8.36 30.39 -1.02
C GLN A 145 7.80 29.58 -2.21
N TYR A 146 8.40 28.43 -2.54
CA TYR A 146 8.05 27.57 -3.70
C TYR A 146 8.20 26.08 -3.38
N TYR A 147 7.54 25.68 -2.31
CA TYR A 147 7.34 24.29 -1.89
C TYR A 147 5.84 24.09 -1.67
N GLU A 148 5.27 23.04 -2.25
CA GLU A 148 3.88 22.64 -2.02
C GLU A 148 3.81 21.25 -1.39
N ASP A 149 3.16 21.16 -0.22
CA ASP A 149 2.86 19.89 0.44
C ASP A 149 1.51 19.34 -0.05
N TRP A 150 1.57 18.36 -0.95
CA TRP A 150 0.43 17.60 -1.43
C TRP A 150 0.40 16.18 -0.87
N THR A 151 1.00 15.91 0.30
CA THR A 151 0.98 14.57 0.92
C THR A 151 -0.42 14.06 1.29
N ALA A 152 -1.44 14.92 1.30
CA ALA A 152 -2.84 14.50 1.37
C ALA A 152 -3.31 13.74 0.11
N ASN A 153 -2.70 14.03 -1.05
CA ASN A 153 -2.91 13.35 -2.32
C ASN A 153 -2.00 12.12 -2.40
N SER A 154 -2.62 10.97 -2.62
CA SER A 154 -1.93 9.69 -2.61
C SER A 154 -2.35 8.78 -3.75
N THR A 155 -1.48 7.88 -4.18
CA THR A 155 -1.84 6.74 -5.02
C THR A 155 -1.18 5.46 -4.52
N ASP A 156 -1.80 4.33 -4.82
CA ASP A 156 -1.28 3.02 -4.45
C ASP A 156 -0.27 2.54 -5.51
N VAL A 157 0.81 1.93 -5.04
CA VAL A 157 1.88 1.35 -5.86
C VAL A 157 2.31 0.00 -5.27
N MET A 158 3.05 -0.79 -6.05
CA MET A 158 3.54 -2.11 -5.67
C MET A 158 5.04 -2.23 -5.95
N PRO A 159 5.80 -2.95 -5.11
CA PRO A 159 7.21 -3.24 -5.34
C PRO A 159 7.47 -3.90 -6.69
N GLY A 160 8.57 -3.50 -7.34
CA GLY A 160 9.00 -4.04 -8.64
C GLY A 160 8.14 -3.60 -9.84
N GLN A 161 7.12 -2.78 -9.63
CA GLN A 161 6.26 -2.27 -10.70
C GLN A 161 6.72 -0.90 -11.20
N SER A 162 6.37 -0.61 -12.45
CA SER A 162 6.63 0.67 -13.11
C SER A 162 5.33 1.43 -13.34
N TYR A 163 5.38 2.74 -13.11
CA TYR A 163 4.23 3.63 -13.24
C TYR A 163 4.57 4.80 -14.16
N THR A 164 3.60 5.22 -14.96
CA THR A 164 3.72 6.46 -15.74
C THR A 164 3.30 7.64 -14.87
N ILE A 165 4.17 8.64 -14.78
CA ILE A 165 3.90 9.94 -14.18
C ILE A 165 3.95 11.01 -15.27
N THR A 166 2.87 11.77 -15.41
CA THR A 166 2.79 12.91 -16.33
C THR A 166 3.05 14.18 -15.54
N VAL A 167 4.06 14.94 -15.95
CA VAL A 167 4.41 16.24 -15.38
C VAL A 167 4.22 17.32 -16.44
N THR A 168 3.64 18.45 -16.04
CA THR A 168 3.50 19.62 -16.92
C THR A 168 4.00 20.87 -16.25
N THR A 169 4.47 21.82 -17.05
CA THR A 169 4.82 23.18 -16.65
C THR A 169 4.36 24.15 -17.74
N PRO A 170 3.97 25.40 -17.43
CA PRO A 170 3.72 26.41 -18.46
C PRO A 170 5.02 27.00 -19.02
N HIS A 171 6.16 26.75 -18.39
CA HIS A 171 7.47 27.25 -18.81
C HIS A 171 8.20 26.18 -19.62
N ILE A 172 7.97 26.15 -20.93
CA ILE A 172 8.61 25.17 -21.82
C ILE A 172 10.00 25.69 -22.19
N ASP A 173 11.00 25.27 -21.44
CA ASP A 173 12.41 25.65 -21.61
C ASP A 173 13.29 24.43 -21.38
N SER A 174 14.20 24.13 -22.30
CA SER A 174 15.12 22.99 -22.17
C SER A 174 16.11 23.14 -21.02
N GLY A 175 16.21 24.30 -20.35
CA GLY A 175 17.04 24.45 -19.15
C GLY A 175 16.39 23.95 -17.86
N HIS A 176 15.22 23.30 -17.93
CA HIS A 176 14.58 22.69 -16.77
C HIS A 176 15.09 21.28 -16.51
N ASP A 177 15.44 21.04 -15.24
CA ASP A 177 15.82 19.76 -14.68
C ASP A 177 14.68 19.23 -13.80
N LEU A 178 14.21 18.01 -14.06
CA LEU A 178 13.20 17.33 -13.24
C LEU A 178 13.84 16.15 -12.51
N GLY A 179 13.83 16.20 -11.19
CA GLY A 179 14.13 15.05 -10.35
C GLY A 179 12.86 14.51 -9.68
N ILE A 180 12.78 13.19 -9.53
CA ILE A 180 11.73 12.54 -8.75
C ILE A 180 12.40 11.54 -7.81
N TRP A 181 12.02 11.60 -6.54
CA TRP A 181 12.48 10.68 -5.50
C TRP A 181 11.32 9.98 -4.83
N VAL A 182 11.54 8.74 -4.42
CA VAL A 182 10.63 7.94 -3.59
C VAL A 182 11.45 7.38 -2.44
N ASP A 183 11.04 7.70 -1.22
CA ASP A 183 11.62 7.12 0.01
C ASP A 183 11.14 5.66 0.12
N ALA A 184 11.89 4.75 -0.49
CA ALA A 184 11.44 3.39 -0.73
C ALA A 184 11.65 2.50 0.50
N ASN A 185 12.61 2.85 1.35
CA ASN A 185 12.93 2.13 2.59
C ASN A 185 12.21 2.74 3.81
N ARG A 186 11.47 3.84 3.62
CA ARG A 186 10.67 4.53 4.64
C ARG A 186 11.48 5.06 5.81
N ASP A 187 12.72 5.51 5.58
CA ASP A 187 13.62 5.99 6.64
C ASP A 187 13.58 7.51 6.87
N GLY A 188 12.89 8.25 5.99
CA GLY A 188 12.72 9.69 6.11
C GLY A 188 13.78 10.53 5.38
N ASP A 189 14.59 9.93 4.52
CA ASP A 189 15.44 10.66 3.57
C ASP A 189 15.29 10.17 2.12
N PHE A 190 16.21 10.59 1.25
CA PHE A 190 16.24 10.24 -0.18
C PHE A 190 17.68 9.90 -0.63
N ASP A 191 18.55 9.56 0.31
CA ASP A 191 19.99 9.42 0.10
C ASP A 191 20.37 8.01 -0.36
N ASP A 192 19.42 7.08 -0.35
CA ASP A 192 19.65 5.68 -0.68
C ASP A 192 19.64 5.38 -2.18
N SER A 193 20.35 4.31 -2.52
CA SER A 193 20.42 3.82 -3.90
C SER A 193 19.05 3.32 -4.35
N GLY A 194 18.53 3.92 -5.43
CA GLY A 194 17.24 3.55 -6.02
C GLY A 194 16.09 4.48 -5.64
N GLU A 195 16.32 5.41 -4.72
CA GLU A 195 15.30 6.38 -4.31
C GLU A 195 15.17 7.54 -5.28
N GLN A 196 16.23 7.93 -5.97
CA GLN A 196 16.14 8.78 -7.16
C GLN A 196 15.60 7.97 -8.35
N VAL A 197 14.28 7.98 -8.51
CA VAL A 197 13.57 7.23 -9.56
C VAL A 197 13.54 7.95 -10.91
N LEU A 198 13.80 9.26 -10.92
CA LEU A 198 14.01 10.04 -12.14
C LEU A 198 15.07 11.12 -11.92
N CYS A 199 15.93 11.30 -12.92
CA CYS A 199 16.70 12.51 -13.11
C CYS A 199 16.75 12.86 -14.60
N ASP A 200 15.95 13.86 -14.99
CA ASP A 200 15.83 14.38 -16.34
C ASP A 200 16.46 15.77 -16.42
N ILE A 201 17.74 15.82 -16.78
CA ILE A 201 18.53 17.05 -16.88
C ILE A 201 18.31 17.67 -18.26
N ASP A 202 18.05 18.98 -18.28
CA ASP A 202 17.79 19.76 -19.48
C ASP A 202 16.67 19.17 -20.39
N GLY A 203 15.76 18.39 -19.80
CA GLY A 203 14.68 17.68 -20.50
C GLY A 203 13.40 18.51 -20.67
N GLY A 204 13.38 19.71 -20.08
CA GLY A 204 12.25 20.62 -20.15
C GLY A 204 11.22 20.43 -19.05
N GLY A 205 11.37 19.40 -18.22
CA GLY A 205 10.53 19.17 -17.05
C GLY A 205 9.07 18.90 -17.39
N ILE A 206 8.81 18.39 -18.60
CA ILE A 206 7.47 18.16 -19.12
C ILE A 206 7.42 16.86 -19.91
N GLY A 207 6.42 16.04 -19.64
CA GLY A 207 6.18 14.82 -20.39
C GLY A 207 5.67 13.69 -19.53
N ASP A 208 5.70 12.51 -20.13
CA ASP A 208 5.37 11.24 -19.49
C ASP A 208 6.68 10.53 -19.16
N PHE A 209 6.89 10.26 -17.87
CA PHE A 209 8.06 9.57 -17.37
C PHE A 209 7.64 8.21 -16.80
N ASN A 210 8.53 7.22 -16.89
CA ASN A 210 8.34 5.95 -16.23
C ASN A 210 9.19 5.95 -14.95
N ILE A 211 8.55 5.76 -13.81
CA ILE A 211 9.23 5.56 -12.52
C ILE A 211 9.04 4.12 -12.08
N SER A 212 10.09 3.49 -11.55
CA SER A 212 10.05 2.12 -11.06
C SER A 212 10.14 2.11 -9.53
N ILE A 213 9.29 1.33 -8.88
CA ILE A 213 9.37 1.08 -7.45
C ILE A 213 10.35 -0.08 -7.20
N PRO A 214 11.35 0.05 -6.32
CA PRO A 214 12.26 -1.03 -5.98
C PRO A 214 11.53 -2.32 -5.53
N THR A 215 12.09 -3.49 -5.84
CA THR A 215 11.50 -4.80 -5.47
C THR A 215 11.55 -5.08 -3.96
N ASP A 216 12.44 -4.39 -3.27
CA ASP A 216 12.68 -4.43 -1.84
C ASP A 216 12.12 -3.21 -1.10
N ALA A 217 11.24 -2.44 -1.75
CA ALA A 217 10.58 -1.32 -1.11
C ALA A 217 9.72 -1.78 0.09
N ASP A 218 9.79 -1.02 1.17
CA ASP A 218 9.08 -1.28 2.41
C ASP A 218 7.60 -0.92 2.27
N LEU A 219 6.74 -1.81 2.75
CA LEU A 219 5.30 -1.63 2.68
C LEU A 219 4.83 -0.47 3.56
N GLY A 220 3.77 0.23 3.12
CA GLY A 220 3.14 1.34 3.83
C GLY A 220 3.23 2.67 3.09
N SER A 221 2.73 3.72 3.73
CA SER A 221 2.78 5.06 3.12
C SER A 221 4.17 5.67 3.22
N THR A 222 4.62 6.28 2.12
CA THR A 222 5.90 6.98 2.02
C THR A 222 5.80 8.27 1.21
N ARG A 223 6.84 9.09 1.22
CA ARG A 223 6.92 10.33 0.44
C ARG A 223 7.48 10.09 -0.95
N MET A 224 6.82 10.70 -1.93
CA MET A 224 7.40 10.97 -3.24
C MET A 224 7.64 12.46 -3.35
N ARG A 225 8.84 12.86 -3.77
CA ARG A 225 9.20 14.26 -4.02
C ARG A 225 9.41 14.47 -5.50
N LEU A 226 8.74 15.47 -6.07
CA LEU A 226 9.09 16.03 -7.37
C LEU A 226 9.82 17.33 -7.14
N ARG A 227 10.91 17.54 -7.89
CA ARG A 227 11.60 18.83 -7.89
C ARG A 227 11.93 19.27 -9.30
N MET A 228 11.42 20.44 -9.65
CA MET A 228 11.83 21.19 -10.83
C MET A 228 12.93 22.16 -10.44
N LYS A 229 13.98 22.26 -11.25
CA LYS A 229 15.06 23.26 -11.12
C LYS A 229 15.30 23.88 -12.49
N TYR A 230 15.82 25.11 -12.51
CA TYR A 230 16.20 25.78 -13.76
C TYR A 230 17.69 26.17 -13.75
N TRP A 231 18.41 25.77 -14.80
CA TRP A 231 19.82 26.11 -15.06
C TRP A 231 20.79 25.67 -13.95
N ASP A 232 20.60 24.47 -13.41
CA ASP A 232 21.49 23.91 -12.37
C ASP A 232 22.18 22.60 -12.80
N ALA A 233 21.73 22.00 -13.92
CA ALA A 233 22.27 20.81 -14.57
C ALA A 233 22.46 19.62 -13.60
N THR A 234 21.61 19.52 -12.57
CA THR A 234 21.71 18.54 -11.49
C THR A 234 20.34 18.23 -10.88
N CYS A 235 20.09 16.97 -10.54
CA CYS A 235 18.94 16.56 -9.74
C CYS A 235 19.39 16.32 -8.29
N THR A 236 18.96 17.19 -7.38
CA THR A 236 19.20 17.05 -5.94
C THR A 236 17.87 17.08 -5.18
N SER A 237 17.69 16.20 -4.19
CA SER A 237 16.45 16.06 -3.42
C SER A 237 16.23 17.20 -2.40
N THR A 238 17.31 17.93 -2.05
CA THR A 238 17.36 18.94 -1.00
C THR A 238 18.08 20.22 -1.42
N GLY A 239 17.94 21.29 -0.62
CA GLY A 239 18.62 22.57 -0.74
C GLY A 239 17.81 23.62 -1.51
N SER A 240 18.32 24.84 -1.55
CA SER A 240 17.66 25.99 -2.19
C SER A 240 18.06 26.16 -3.66
N THR A 241 17.11 26.52 -4.52
CA THR A 241 17.37 26.90 -5.93
C THR A 241 16.89 28.32 -6.27
N PRO A 242 17.52 29.01 -7.25
CA PRO A 242 17.03 30.31 -7.70
C PRO A 242 15.64 30.26 -8.34
N ASN A 243 15.32 29.19 -9.06
CA ASN A 243 14.07 29.00 -9.80
C ASN A 243 13.71 27.50 -9.80
N GLY A 244 12.44 27.20 -9.99
CA GLY A 244 11.87 25.86 -9.94
C GLY A 244 10.80 25.74 -8.85
N GLU A 245 10.48 24.51 -8.46
CA GLU A 245 9.49 24.20 -7.44
C GLU A 245 9.74 22.81 -6.87
N VAL A 246 9.28 22.58 -5.64
CA VAL A 246 9.25 21.27 -5.01
C VAL A 246 7.80 20.94 -4.67
N GLU A 247 7.33 19.76 -5.05
CA GLU A 247 6.03 19.22 -4.66
C GLU A 247 6.21 17.85 -4.00
N ASP A 248 5.64 17.66 -2.80
CA ASP A 248 5.65 16.37 -2.09
C ASP A 248 4.27 15.70 -2.16
N TYR A 249 4.25 14.39 -2.42
CA TYR A 249 3.06 13.55 -2.50
C TYR A 249 3.22 12.29 -1.65
N THR A 250 2.15 11.54 -1.44
CA THR A 250 2.21 10.23 -0.78
C THR A 250 2.05 9.08 -1.76
N LEU A 251 2.91 8.07 -1.66
CA LEU A 251 2.70 6.76 -2.28
C LEU A 251 2.33 5.75 -1.17
N ASN A 252 1.30 4.93 -1.41
CA ASN A 252 1.00 3.80 -0.54
C ASN A 252 1.59 2.54 -1.17
N ILE A 253 2.70 2.04 -0.63
CA ILE A 253 3.34 0.82 -1.11
C ILE A 253 2.56 -0.36 -0.52
N LEU A 254 1.80 -1.04 -1.38
CA LEU A 254 1.00 -2.20 -1.04
C LEU A 254 1.74 -3.50 -1.40
N PRO A 255 1.45 -4.61 -0.70
CA PRO A 255 1.98 -5.91 -1.08
C PRO A 255 1.70 -6.25 -2.55
N ALA A 256 2.71 -6.80 -3.22
CA ALA A 256 2.54 -7.36 -4.56
C ALA A 256 2.05 -8.80 -4.47
N SER A 257 1.08 -9.20 -5.29
CA SER A 257 0.65 -10.60 -5.33
C SER A 257 1.53 -11.44 -6.26
N THR A 258 1.89 -12.65 -5.83
CA THR A 258 2.62 -13.61 -6.63
C THR A 258 2.08 -15.02 -6.42
N THR A 259 2.19 -15.86 -7.45
CA THR A 259 1.67 -17.24 -7.43
C THR A 259 2.78 -18.22 -7.76
N TRP A 260 2.89 -19.27 -6.96
CA TRP A 260 3.86 -20.33 -7.18
C TRP A 260 3.61 -21.07 -8.50
N ASN A 261 4.61 -21.06 -9.39
CA ASN A 261 4.60 -21.82 -10.64
C ASN A 261 5.00 -23.28 -10.41
N GLY A 262 6.08 -23.52 -9.67
CA GLY A 262 6.54 -24.87 -9.30
C GLY A 262 7.16 -25.69 -10.44
N THR A 263 8.06 -25.10 -11.24
CA THR A 263 8.90 -25.83 -12.21
C THR A 263 9.75 -26.90 -11.52
N ASN A 264 10.12 -26.67 -10.26
CA ASN A 264 10.63 -27.64 -9.30
C ASN A 264 10.11 -27.31 -7.89
N THR A 265 10.65 -27.93 -6.84
CA THR A 265 10.18 -27.72 -5.45
C THR A 265 10.89 -26.60 -4.70
N ASN A 266 12.06 -26.12 -5.16
CA ASN A 266 12.91 -25.22 -4.38
C ASN A 266 12.35 -23.80 -4.30
N TRP A 267 11.97 -23.36 -3.09
CA TRP A 267 11.44 -22.00 -2.86
C TRP A 267 12.36 -20.89 -3.41
N ASP A 268 13.68 -21.04 -3.25
CA ASP A 268 14.67 -20.03 -3.64
C ASP A 268 15.06 -20.08 -5.12
N ASP A 269 14.43 -20.96 -5.91
CA ASP A 269 14.63 -20.97 -7.36
C ASP A 269 13.68 -19.97 -8.01
N ALA A 270 14.25 -18.88 -8.52
CA ALA A 270 13.55 -17.82 -9.24
C ALA A 270 12.61 -18.32 -10.35
N SER A 271 12.93 -19.44 -11.01
CA SER A 271 12.08 -19.99 -12.08
C SER A 271 10.73 -20.52 -11.58
N ASN A 272 10.57 -20.73 -10.27
CA ASN A 272 9.31 -21.09 -9.65
C ASN A 272 8.38 -19.89 -9.44
N TRP A 273 8.83 -18.67 -9.74
CA TRP A 273 8.08 -17.44 -9.51
C TRP A 273 7.88 -16.66 -10.81
N PRO A 274 6.75 -15.95 -10.96
CA PRO A 274 6.55 -14.97 -12.03
C PRO A 274 7.73 -13.98 -12.10
N ASP A 275 8.14 -13.66 -13.33
CA ASP A 275 9.22 -12.71 -13.65
C ASP A 275 10.58 -13.00 -12.99
N GLY A 276 10.77 -14.19 -12.41
CA GLY A 276 12.01 -14.56 -11.73
C GLY A 276 12.20 -13.91 -10.36
N VAL A 277 11.14 -13.36 -9.76
CA VAL A 277 11.23 -12.63 -8.48
C VAL A 277 10.85 -13.55 -7.32
N ILE A 278 11.85 -13.89 -6.50
CA ILE A 278 11.63 -14.65 -5.26
C ILE A 278 10.92 -13.75 -4.24
N PRO A 279 9.82 -14.20 -3.62
CA PRO A 279 9.08 -13.40 -2.65
C PRO A 279 9.94 -12.97 -1.47
N ASN A 280 9.75 -11.72 -1.04
CA ASN A 280 10.23 -11.17 0.22
C ASN A 280 9.02 -10.74 1.08
N LEU A 281 9.24 -10.02 2.18
CA LEU A 281 8.18 -9.57 3.10
C LEU A 281 7.18 -8.58 2.47
N SER A 282 7.38 -8.18 1.21
CA SER A 282 6.47 -7.31 0.45
C SER A 282 5.57 -8.07 -0.54
N TYR A 283 5.57 -9.42 -0.51
CA TYR A 283 4.78 -10.25 -1.44
C TYR A 283 3.72 -11.12 -0.77
N GLU A 284 2.48 -11.04 -1.28
CA GLU A 284 1.41 -12.00 -0.98
C GLU A 284 1.57 -13.25 -1.86
N VAL A 285 1.88 -14.39 -1.23
CA VAL A 285 2.11 -15.64 -1.92
C VAL A 285 0.83 -16.48 -1.99
N THR A 286 0.47 -16.92 -3.18
CA THR A 286 -0.53 -17.98 -3.37
C THR A 286 0.13 -19.27 -3.83
N ILE A 287 -0.13 -20.36 -3.10
CA ILE A 287 0.19 -21.73 -3.54
C ILE A 287 -1.09 -22.33 -4.14
N PRO A 288 -1.15 -22.50 -5.47
CA PRO A 288 -2.37 -22.93 -6.13
C PRO A 288 -2.62 -24.42 -5.93
N THR A 289 -3.87 -24.87 -6.04
CA THR A 289 -4.24 -26.29 -5.99
C THR A 289 -3.53 -27.11 -7.07
N THR A 290 -3.19 -26.47 -8.19
CA THR A 290 -2.47 -27.09 -9.31
C THR A 290 -1.40 -26.14 -9.82
N PRO A 291 -0.16 -26.21 -9.29
CA PRO A 291 0.97 -25.44 -9.80
C PRO A 291 1.22 -25.73 -11.28
N SER A 292 1.55 -24.71 -12.06
CA SER A 292 1.73 -24.83 -13.52
C SER A 292 2.86 -25.79 -13.89
N GLY A 293 3.94 -25.83 -13.11
CA GLY A 293 5.05 -26.78 -13.23
C GLY A 293 4.82 -28.10 -12.48
N GLY A 294 3.67 -28.26 -11.82
CA GLY A 294 3.23 -29.52 -11.20
C GLY A 294 3.85 -29.87 -9.86
N ASN A 295 4.73 -29.02 -9.31
CA ASN A 295 5.38 -29.26 -8.02
C ASN A 295 4.89 -28.27 -6.96
N PHE A 296 4.69 -28.75 -5.74
CA PHE A 296 4.46 -27.91 -4.57
C PHE A 296 5.79 -27.43 -3.98
N PRO A 297 5.81 -26.26 -3.31
CA PRO A 297 7.03 -25.72 -2.73
C PRO A 297 7.56 -26.55 -1.56
N GLU A 298 8.88 -26.59 -1.46
CA GLU A 298 9.67 -27.08 -0.35
C GLU A 298 10.70 -26.02 0.05
N ILE A 299 10.59 -25.54 1.29
CA ILE A 299 11.57 -24.65 1.91
C ILE A 299 12.67 -25.53 2.49
N GLN A 300 13.85 -25.49 1.87
CA GLN A 300 14.97 -26.38 2.18
C GLN A 300 15.62 -26.05 3.53
N VAL A 301 16.33 -27.01 4.12
CA VAL A 301 17.11 -26.78 5.34
C VAL A 301 18.15 -25.68 5.07
N GLY A 302 18.16 -24.64 5.91
CA GLY A 302 19.05 -23.48 5.76
C GLY A 302 18.49 -22.36 4.88
N THR A 303 17.38 -22.57 4.19
CA THR A 303 16.63 -21.48 3.52
C THR A 303 15.87 -20.65 4.54
N ASN A 304 15.91 -19.33 4.36
CA ASN A 304 15.04 -18.38 5.05
C ASN A 304 14.07 -17.76 4.04
N ALA A 305 12.97 -18.46 3.79
CA ALA A 305 11.92 -17.99 2.91
C ALA A 305 11.13 -16.87 3.60
N LYS A 306 10.67 -15.90 2.82
CA LYS A 306 9.94 -14.73 3.31
C LYS A 306 8.72 -14.47 2.46
N CYS A 307 7.62 -14.06 3.08
CA CYS A 307 6.48 -13.48 2.39
C CYS A 307 5.72 -12.52 3.31
N TYR A 308 4.96 -11.61 2.70
CA TYR A 308 4.00 -10.79 3.43
C TYR A 308 2.86 -11.65 3.99
N SER A 309 2.27 -12.49 3.14
CA SER A 309 1.29 -13.50 3.54
C SER A 309 1.42 -14.75 2.66
N ILE A 310 0.86 -15.87 3.11
CA ILE A 310 0.78 -17.09 2.32
C ILE A 310 -0.63 -17.68 2.36
N THR A 311 -1.18 -17.92 1.17
CA THR A 311 -2.47 -18.57 0.98
C THR A 311 -2.28 -19.92 0.30
N LEU A 312 -2.74 -20.99 0.95
CA LEU A 312 -2.82 -22.33 0.36
C LEU A 312 -4.24 -22.53 -0.18
N GLN A 313 -4.37 -22.74 -1.49
CA GLN A 313 -5.65 -23.16 -2.06
C GLN A 313 -5.99 -24.59 -1.62
N ASP A 314 -7.26 -24.98 -1.75
CA ASP A 314 -7.71 -26.29 -1.30
C ASP A 314 -6.89 -27.43 -1.93
N GLY A 315 -6.41 -28.37 -1.11
CA GLY A 315 -5.53 -29.45 -1.54
C GLY A 315 -4.08 -29.05 -1.87
N ALA A 316 -3.71 -27.78 -1.82
CA ALA A 316 -2.31 -27.34 -1.97
C ALA A 316 -1.49 -27.70 -0.73
N THR A 317 -0.19 -27.93 -0.91
CA THR A 317 0.74 -28.19 0.19
C THR A 317 2.00 -27.34 0.08
N ILE A 318 2.65 -27.15 1.22
CA ILE A 318 4.00 -26.61 1.33
C ILE A 318 4.76 -27.46 2.34
N THR A 319 6.01 -27.81 2.02
CA THR A 319 6.90 -28.51 2.95
C THR A 319 7.88 -27.51 3.54
N ILE A 320 7.99 -27.43 4.88
CA ILE A 320 8.85 -26.46 5.56
C ILE A 320 9.94 -27.21 6.35
N ASN A 321 11.13 -27.34 5.74
CA ASN A 321 12.33 -27.90 6.39
C ASN A 321 13.32 -26.81 6.86
N GLY A 322 13.19 -25.59 6.34
CA GLY A 322 13.92 -24.39 6.76
C GLY A 322 13.07 -23.45 7.61
N THR A 323 13.21 -22.15 7.38
CA THR A 323 12.40 -21.10 8.02
C THR A 323 11.49 -20.43 7.00
N LEU A 324 10.24 -20.19 7.40
CA LEU A 324 9.30 -19.34 6.68
C LEU A 324 8.95 -18.17 7.60
N GLU A 325 9.46 -16.99 7.27
CA GLU A 325 9.09 -15.72 7.90
C GLU A 325 7.86 -15.18 7.17
N VAL A 326 6.76 -15.04 7.90
CA VAL A 326 5.53 -14.43 7.39
C VAL A 326 5.25 -13.20 8.23
N ASP A 327 5.16 -12.04 7.60
CA ASP A 327 4.87 -10.78 8.30
C ASP A 327 3.43 -10.73 8.81
N LYS A 328 2.51 -11.42 8.12
CA LYS A 328 1.07 -11.49 8.43
C LYS A 328 0.52 -12.88 8.73
#